data_AF-A0A8T6VDZ4-F1
#
_entry.id   AF-A0A8T6VDZ4-F1
#
_cell.length_a   1.000
_cell.length_b   1.000
_cell.length_c   1.000
_cell.angle_alpha   90.00
_cell.angle_beta   90.00
_cell.angle_gamma   90.00
#
_symmetry.space_group_name_H-M   'P 1'
#
loop_
_entity.id
_entity.type
_entity.pdbx_description
1 polymer ?
#
loop_
_entity_poly.entity_id
_entity_poly.type
_entity_poly.pdbx_seq_one_letter_code
_entity_poly.pdbx_strand_id
1 'polypeptide(L)'
;MVFCKKCGAKLKEDAKFCDSCGTPVIAEAKIRRRTMYTKEREACFGPPGSGGGLWGAISFGVFVVGLGILWLFDIFWPGILILIGIMVIIGAFVTLSRR
;
A
#
# COMPACT_ATOMS: atom_id res chain seq x y z
N MET A 1 10.87 -20.75 27.48
CA MET A 1 9.92 -21.70 26.88
C MET A 1 9.60 -21.34 25.43
N VAL A 2 10.13 -22.14 24.52
CA VAL A 2 9.91 -22.01 23.07
C VAL A 2 8.97 -23.12 22.60
N PHE A 3 8.17 -22.83 21.58
CA PHE A 3 7.23 -23.80 21.00
C PHE A 3 7.52 -23.99 19.52
N CYS A 4 7.28 -25.21 19.03
CA CYS A 4 7.41 -25.50 17.61
C CYS A 4 6.36 -24.73 16.84
N LYS A 5 6.75 -23.97 15.80
CA LYS A 5 5.78 -23.25 14.97
C LYS A 5 4.98 -24.17 14.05
N LYS A 6 5.48 -25.37 13.77
CA LYS A 6 4.82 -26.35 12.91
C LYS A 6 3.75 -27.17 13.64
N CYS A 7 4.03 -27.60 14.88
CA CYS A 7 3.13 -28.51 15.61
C CYS A 7 2.72 -28.02 17.01
N GLY A 8 3.23 -26.89 17.49
CA GLY A 8 2.88 -26.33 18.80
C GLY A 8 3.51 -27.05 20.01
N ALA A 9 4.30 -28.10 19.81
CA ALA A 9 4.96 -28.83 20.89
C ALA A 9 5.96 -27.95 21.67
N LYS A 10 6.16 -28.26 22.95
CA LYS A 10 7.13 -27.58 23.83
C LYS A 10 8.56 -27.98 23.44
N LEU A 11 9.42 -26.99 23.17
CA LEU A 11 10.82 -27.20 22.81
C LEU A 11 11.72 -26.86 23.99
N LYS A 12 12.81 -27.61 24.13
CA LYS A 12 13.93 -27.23 25.00
C LYS A 12 14.66 -26.03 24.39
N GLU A 13 15.20 -25.16 25.24
CA GLU A 13 15.78 -23.86 24.87
C GLU A 13 16.92 -23.99 23.82
N ASP A 14 17.60 -25.16 23.75
CA ASP A 14 18.71 -25.46 22.82
C ASP A 14 18.44 -26.62 21.84
N ALA A 15 17.18 -27.04 21.66
CA ALA A 15 16.85 -28.17 20.78
C ALA A 15 17.12 -27.85 19.30
N LYS A 16 17.92 -28.68 18.62
CA LYS A 16 18.21 -28.52 17.18
C LYS A 16 17.02 -28.91 16.30
N PHE A 17 16.21 -29.86 16.75
CA PHE A 17 15.04 -30.41 16.08
C PHE A 17 13.87 -30.52 17.07
N CYS A 18 12.64 -30.45 16.57
CA CYS A 18 11.45 -30.71 17.37
C CYS A 18 11.25 -32.23 17.57
N ASP A 19 11.17 -32.68 18.81
CA ASP A 19 10.97 -34.10 19.15
C ASP A 19 9.63 -34.67 18.65
N SER A 20 8.60 -33.81 18.48
CA SER A 20 7.26 -34.26 18.07
C SER A 20 7.04 -34.28 16.55
N CYS A 21 7.77 -33.48 15.77
CA CYS A 21 7.53 -33.35 14.32
C CYS A 21 8.80 -33.37 13.46
N GLY A 22 9.97 -33.54 14.07
CA GLY A 22 11.27 -33.63 13.39
C GLY A 22 11.77 -32.34 12.72
N THR A 23 11.06 -31.22 12.87
CA THR A 23 11.40 -29.98 12.14
C THR A 23 12.61 -29.27 12.79
N PRO A 24 13.63 -28.85 12.00
CA PRO A 24 14.83 -28.19 12.52
C PRO A 24 14.52 -26.76 13.02
N VAL A 25 14.68 -26.55 14.32
CA VAL A 25 14.36 -25.27 15.00
C VAL A 25 15.38 -24.19 14.66
N ILE A 26 16.66 -24.57 14.60
CA ILE A 26 17.76 -23.63 14.34
C ILE A 26 17.75 -23.14 12.89
N ALA A 27 17.36 -24.01 11.95
CA ALA A 27 17.20 -23.64 10.55
C ALA A 27 16.07 -22.60 10.40
N GLU A 28 14.94 -22.80 11.08
CA GLU A 28 13.80 -21.88 11.06
C GLU A 28 14.15 -20.51 11.66
N ALA A 29 14.90 -20.48 12.77
CA ALA A 29 15.37 -19.24 13.39
C ALA A 29 16.38 -18.47 12.49
N LYS A 30 17.26 -19.18 11.77
CA LYS A 30 18.17 -18.57 10.80
C LYS A 30 17.43 -18.00 9.59
N ILE A 31 16.49 -18.77 9.03
CA ILE A 31 15.67 -18.32 7.89
C ILE A 31 14.88 -17.08 8.30
N ARG A 32 14.25 -17.08 9.47
CA ARG A 32 13.48 -15.93 9.98
C ARG A 32 14.33 -14.67 10.18
N ARG A 33 15.55 -14.80 10.72
CA ARG A 33 16.48 -13.67 10.84
C ARG A 33 16.87 -13.12 9.47
N ARG A 34 17.16 -13.99 8.50
CA ARG A 34 17.52 -13.59 7.15
C ARG A 34 16.37 -12.88 6.45
N THR A 35 15.15 -13.43 6.50
CA THR A 35 13.97 -12.81 5.87
C THR A 35 13.59 -11.49 6.52
N MET A 36 13.72 -11.37 7.85
CA MET A 36 13.49 -10.11 8.55
C MET A 36 14.49 -9.03 8.13
N TYR A 37 15.78 -9.37 8.06
CA TYR A 37 16.83 -8.44 7.60
C TYR A 37 16.62 -7.99 6.14
N THR A 38 16.25 -8.89 5.24
CA THR A 38 15.92 -8.53 3.85
C THR A 38 14.72 -7.59 3.80
N LYS A 39 13.67 -7.87 4.59
CA LYS A 39 12.46 -7.03 4.66
C LYS A 39 12.75 -5.62 5.21
N GLU A 40 13.65 -5.49 6.18
CA GLU A 40 14.10 -4.18 6.70
C GLU A 40 14.85 -3.36 5.64
N ARG A 41 15.70 -4.00 4.84
CA ARG A 41 16.38 -3.34 3.71
C ARG A 41 15.42 -2.89 2.61
N GLU A 42 14.37 -3.66 2.37
CA GLU A 42 13.34 -3.34 1.38
C GLU A 42 12.43 -2.21 1.85
N ALA A 43 12.23 -2.04 3.17
CA ALA A 43 11.43 -0.95 3.73
C ALA A 43 12.06 0.46 3.58
N CYS A 44 13.31 0.56 3.09
CA CYS A 44 13.90 1.86 2.69
C CYS A 44 13.32 2.42 1.38
N PHE A 45 12.67 1.59 0.55
CA PHE A 45 11.81 2.05 -0.53
C PHE A 45 10.37 1.70 -0.14
N GLY A 46 9.53 2.73 0.03
CA GLY A 46 8.14 2.56 0.46
C GLY A 46 7.34 1.54 -0.36
N PRO A 47 6.19 1.07 0.15
CA PRO A 47 5.40 0.00 -0.43
C PRO A 47 5.15 0.23 -1.94
N PRO A 48 5.50 -0.73 -2.82
CA PRO A 48 5.22 -0.62 -4.25
C PRO A 48 3.72 -0.82 -4.46
N GLY A 49 2.99 0.29 -4.48
CA GLY A 49 1.53 0.26 -4.62
C GLY A 49 0.83 1.63 -4.67
N SER A 50 1.54 2.75 -4.58
CA SER A 50 0.93 4.07 -4.82
C SER A 50 0.88 4.35 -6.32
N GLY A 51 -0.23 3.90 -6.94
CA GLY A 51 -0.58 4.09 -8.35
C GLY A 51 -0.75 5.55 -8.78
N GLY A 52 0.32 6.34 -8.76
CA GLY A 52 0.35 7.75 -9.15
C GLY A 52 0.82 8.02 -10.59
N GLY A 53 1.24 7.01 -11.35
CA GLY A 53 1.80 7.22 -12.69
C GLY A 53 0.75 7.35 -13.80
N LEU A 54 -0.24 6.45 -13.82
CA LEU A 54 -1.19 6.36 -14.93
C LEU A 54 -2.42 7.25 -14.72
N TRP A 55 -2.95 7.30 -13.49
CA TRP A 55 -4.10 8.16 -13.14
C TRP A 55 -3.76 9.65 -13.24
N GLY A 56 -2.52 10.03 -12.90
CA GLY A 56 -2.04 11.41 -13.02
C GLY A 56 -1.95 11.90 -14.47
N ALA A 57 -1.49 11.03 -15.39
CA ALA A 57 -1.40 11.37 -16.82
C ALA A 57 -2.79 11.52 -17.47
N ILE A 58 -3.75 10.65 -17.10
CA ILE A 58 -5.13 10.75 -17.59
C ILE A 58 -5.80 12.01 -17.05
N SER A 59 -5.61 12.33 -15.76
CA SER A 59 -6.16 13.54 -15.15
C SER A 59 -5.59 14.81 -15.81
N PHE A 60 -4.28 14.87 -16.04
CA PHE A 60 -3.63 16.00 -16.71
C PHE A 60 -4.10 16.16 -18.15
N GLY A 61 -4.25 15.06 -18.90
CA GLY A 61 -4.74 15.07 -20.28
C GLY A 61 -6.17 15.60 -20.38
N VAL A 62 -7.08 15.12 -19.53
CA VAL A 62 -8.48 15.58 -19.50
C VAL A 62 -8.57 17.05 -19.06
N PHE A 63 -7.71 17.50 -18.16
CA PHE A 63 -7.68 18.89 -17.70
C PHE A 63 -7.16 19.85 -18.78
N VAL A 64 -6.10 19.48 -19.52
CA VAL A 64 -5.55 20.30 -20.61
C VAL A 64 -6.50 20.35 -21.81
N VAL A 65 -7.11 19.22 -22.18
CA VAL A 65 -8.11 19.17 -23.26
C VAL A 65 -9.37 19.93 -22.86
N GLY A 66 -9.83 19.78 -21.62
CA GLY A 66 -10.96 20.54 -21.07
C GLY A 66 -10.70 22.04 -21.03
N LEU A 67 -9.52 22.48 -20.57
CA LEU A 67 -9.12 23.89 -20.57
C LEU A 67 -9.01 24.47 -21.98
N GLY A 68 -8.47 23.72 -22.94
CA GLY A 68 -8.41 24.15 -24.34
C GLY A 68 -9.78 24.29 -24.99
N ILE A 69 -10.70 23.35 -24.70
CA ILE A 69 -12.09 23.41 -25.17
C ILE A 69 -12.86 24.55 -24.48
N LEU A 70 -12.62 24.81 -23.18
CA LEU A 70 -13.19 25.94 -22.45
C LEU A 70 -12.75 27.30 -23.03
N TRP A 71 -11.47 27.42 -23.41
CA TRP A 71 -10.92 28.63 -24.00
C TRP A 71 -11.51 28.93 -25.39
N LEU A 72 -11.94 27.89 -26.11
CA LEU A 72 -12.51 28.01 -27.46
C LEU A 72 -13.99 28.46 -27.47
N PHE A 73 -14.72 28.33 -26.36
CA PHE A 73 -16.18 28.48 -26.31
C PHE A 73 -16.70 29.69 -25.50
N ASP A 74 -15.84 30.57 -24.97
CA ASP A 74 -16.23 31.76 -24.18
C ASP A 74 -17.22 31.47 -23.01
N ILE A 75 -17.27 30.21 -22.54
CA ILE A 75 -18.21 29.70 -21.52
C ILE A 75 -17.61 29.77 -20.09
N PHE A 76 -16.82 30.82 -19.86
CA PHE A 76 -15.94 30.96 -18.70
C PHE A 76 -16.68 30.95 -17.34
N TRP A 77 -17.93 31.40 -17.31
CA TRP A 77 -18.71 31.54 -16.08
C TRP A 77 -19.35 30.24 -15.55
N PRO A 78 -20.03 29.40 -16.35
CA PRO A 78 -20.60 28.14 -15.86
C PRO A 78 -19.53 27.06 -15.60
N GLY A 79 -18.42 27.06 -16.36
CA GLY A 79 -17.38 26.03 -16.23
C GLY A 79 -16.64 26.06 -14.88
N ILE A 80 -16.28 27.26 -14.40
CA ILE A 80 -15.59 27.44 -13.11
C ILE A 80 -16.49 27.01 -11.94
N LEU A 81 -17.78 27.35 -11.98
CA LEU A 81 -18.76 26.97 -10.95
C LEU A 81 -18.92 25.44 -10.85
N ILE A 82 -18.93 24.74 -11.98
CA ILE A 82 -19.00 23.28 -12.01
C ILE A 82 -17.72 22.65 -11.43
N LEU A 83 -16.54 23.19 -11.76
CA LEU A 83 -15.25 22.70 -11.24
C LEU A 83 -15.14 22.87 -9.71
N ILE A 84 -15.53 24.04 -9.20
CA ILE A 84 -15.54 24.33 -7.76
C ILE A 84 -16.55 23.40 -7.06
N GLY A 85 -17.74 23.20 -7.65
CA GLY A 85 -18.75 22.30 -7.11
C GLY A 85 -18.26 20.85 -6.99
N ILE A 86 -17.58 20.33 -8.02
CA ILE A 86 -17.03 18.98 -8.01
C ILE A 86 -15.93 18.83 -6.93
N MET A 87 -15.04 19.81 -6.76
CA MET A 87 -14.01 19.80 -5.71
C MET A 87 -14.62 19.71 -4.31
N VAL A 88 -15.68 20.47 -4.05
CA VAL A 88 -16.37 20.48 -2.75
C VAL A 88 -17.09 19.15 -2.50
N ILE A 89 -17.76 18.60 -3.52
CA ILE A 89 -18.48 17.31 -3.41
C ILE A 89 -17.50 16.16 -3.14
N ILE A 90 -16.38 16.11 -3.87
CA ILE A 90 -15.35 15.08 -3.66
C ILE A 90 -14.76 15.22 -2.25
N GLY A 91 -14.44 16.44 -1.81
CA GLY A 91 -13.93 16.70 -0.46
C GLY A 91 -14.92 16.27 0.63
N ALA A 92 -16.21 16.54 0.45
CA ALA A 92 -17.26 16.12 1.36
C ALA A 92 -17.41 14.59 1.38
N PHE A 93 -17.39 13.94 0.21
CA PHE A 93 -17.51 12.49 0.10
C PHE A 93 -16.30 11.77 0.72
N VAL A 94 -15.08 12.26 0.47
CA VAL A 94 -13.86 11.73 1.09
C VAL A 94 -13.89 11.91 2.61
N THR A 95 -14.42 13.02 3.10
CA THR A 95 -14.58 13.27 4.54
C THR A 95 -15.62 12.35 5.17
N LEU A 96 -16.74 12.09 4.46
CA LEU A 96 -17.80 11.17 4.91
C LEU A 96 -17.36 9.70 4.86
N SER A 97 -16.62 9.29 3.83
CA SER A 97 -16.12 7.92 3.67
C SER A 97 -15.03 7.54 4.69
N ARG A 98 -14.51 8.50 5.45
CA ARG A 98 -13.48 8.28 6.48
C ARG A 98 -14.05 8.16 7.90
N ARG A 99 -15.37 8.32 8.06
CA ARG A 99 -16.11 8.02 9.29
C ARG A 99 -16.75 6.64 9.17
#